data_AF-A0A0N9UAR6-F1
#
_entry.id   AF-A0A0N9UAR6-F1
#
_cell.length_a   1.000
_cell.length_b   1.000
_cell.length_c   1.000
_cell.angle_alpha   90.00
_cell.angle_beta   90.00
_cell.angle_gamma   90.00
#
_symmetry.space_group_name_H-M   'P 1'
#
loop_
_entity.id
_entity.type
_entity.pdbx_description
1 polymer ?
#
loop_
_entity_poly.entity_id
_entity_poly.type
_entity_poly.pdbx_seq_one_letter_code
_entity_poly.pdbx_strand_id
1 'polypeptide(L)'
;MSIFNLKNTLIIDAITCTALFILCVFATATVAALLGLPSDVVTVAGWIGLPSALLMLFVAYQKAPSKGLANLIAVGNLGWVAASFAVLAIFGGQMTWLGIAVVAVQAIVVLDLAIFEAKGAAALPRLATA
;
A
#
# COMPACT_ATOMS: atom_id res chain seq x y z
N MET A 1 0.83 8.47 -25.16
CA MET A 1 1.80 7.94 -24.17
C MET A 1 1.03 7.68 -22.88
N SER A 2 1.02 6.44 -22.39
CA SER A 2 0.38 6.11 -21.10
C SER A 2 1.11 6.89 -19.99
N ILE A 3 0.38 7.71 -19.24
CA ILE A 3 0.90 8.46 -18.08
C ILE A 3 1.47 7.52 -16.99
N PHE A 4 1.13 6.22 -17.03
CA PHE A 4 1.53 5.24 -16.01
C PHE A 4 2.61 4.28 -16.52
N ASN A 5 3.81 4.43 -15.97
CA ASN A 5 4.96 3.52 -16.09
C ASN A 5 5.07 2.73 -14.77
N LEU A 6 5.22 1.40 -14.84
CA LEU A 6 5.30 0.52 -13.66
C LEU A 6 6.30 1.04 -12.60
N LYS A 7 7.47 1.51 -13.01
CA LYS A 7 8.48 2.03 -12.08
C LYS A 7 7.99 3.27 -11.33
N ASN A 8 7.30 4.17 -12.03
CA ASN A 8 6.74 5.37 -11.40
C ASN A 8 5.62 4.99 -10.42
N THR A 9 4.76 4.04 -10.78
CA THR A 9 3.73 3.51 -9.88
C THR A 9 4.35 2.94 -8.62
N LEU A 10 5.35 2.07 -8.75
CA LEU A 10 6.06 1.46 -7.61
C LEU A 10 6.75 2.51 -6.73
N ILE A 11 7.34 3.56 -7.32
CA ILE A 11 7.98 4.66 -6.55
C ILE A 11 6.93 5.47 -5.79
N ILE A 12 5.82 5.82 -6.44
CA ILE A 12 4.72 6.55 -5.80
C ILE A 12 4.18 5.75 -4.62
N ASP A 13 3.93 4.46 -4.83
CA ASP A 13 3.42 3.60 -3.77
C ASP A 13 4.43 3.48 -2.61
N ALA A 14 5.71 3.26 -2.91
CA ALA A 14 6.76 3.24 -1.89
C ALA A 14 6.82 4.52 -1.06
N ILE A 15 6.63 5.68 -1.67
CA ILE A 15 6.53 6.97 -0.95
C ILE A 15 5.33 6.96 -0.01
N THR A 16 4.16 6.51 -0.48
CA THR A 16 2.96 6.45 0.37
C THR A 16 3.10 5.46 1.52
N CYS A 17 3.66 4.28 1.27
CA CYS A 17 3.97 3.28 2.29
C CYS A 17 5.01 3.78 3.31
N THR A 18 6.02 4.53 2.86
CA THR A 18 7.02 5.15 3.75
C THR A 18 6.39 6.25 4.60
N ALA A 19 5.53 7.09 4.02
CA ALA A 19 4.81 8.12 4.74
C ALA A 19 3.88 7.51 5.80
N LEU A 20 3.19 6.42 5.47
CA LEU A 20 2.40 5.64 6.42
C LEU A 20 3.26 5.12 7.56
N PHE A 21 4.39 4.47 7.27
CA PHE A 21 5.33 4.01 8.30
C PHE A 21 5.75 5.14 9.25
N ILE A 22 6.18 6.28 8.69
CA ILE A 22 6.64 7.42 9.48
C ILE A 22 5.52 7.93 10.40
N LEU A 23 4.33 8.18 9.85
CA LEU A 23 3.20 8.72 10.61
C LEU A 23 2.70 7.71 11.66
N CYS A 24 2.51 6.46 11.28
CA CYS A 24 1.87 5.46 12.13
C CYS A 24 2.80 4.88 13.19
N VAL A 25 4.14 4.90 13.00
CA VAL A 25 5.09 4.44 14.03
C VAL A 25 5.50 5.60 14.94
N PHE A 26 5.92 6.73 14.38
CA PHE A 26 6.48 7.83 15.17
C PHE A 26 5.43 8.80 15.73
N ALA A 27 4.21 8.79 15.20
CA ALA A 27 3.07 9.56 15.72
C ALA A 27 1.87 8.67 16.06
N THR A 28 2.11 7.41 16.45
CA THR A 28 1.08 6.38 16.75
C THR A 28 -0.10 6.94 17.54
N ALA A 29 0.16 7.50 18.73
CA ALA A 29 -0.90 7.94 19.64
C ALA A 29 -1.75 9.06 19.04
N THR A 30 -1.12 10.01 18.36
CA THR A 30 -1.80 11.12 17.69
C THR A 30 -2.67 10.60 16.54
N VAL A 31 -2.12 9.72 15.70
CA VAL A 31 -2.86 9.12 14.57
C VAL A 31 -4.03 8.27 15.09
N ALA A 32 -3.81 7.43 16.09
CA ALA A 32 -4.83 6.61 16.72
C ALA A 32 -6.00 7.44 17.26
N ALA A 33 -5.69 8.53 17.96
CA ALA A 33 -6.70 9.46 18.49
C ALA A 33 -7.49 10.16 17.36
N LEU A 34 -6.81 10.65 16.32
CA LEU A 34 -7.45 11.33 15.19
C LEU A 34 -8.38 10.40 14.39
N LEU A 35 -7.96 9.15 14.17
CA LEU A 35 -8.72 8.18 13.39
C LEU A 35 -9.77 7.43 14.24
N GLY A 36 -9.68 7.48 15.57
CA GLY A 36 -10.51 6.66 16.47
C GLY A 36 -10.20 5.17 16.33
N LEU A 37 -8.92 4.82 16.14
CA LEU A 37 -8.44 3.46 16.00
C LEU A 37 -7.59 3.04 17.19
N PRO A 38 -7.53 1.73 17.53
CA PRO A 38 -6.58 1.25 18.53
C PRO A 38 -5.14 1.52 18.09
N SER A 39 -4.28 1.94 19.03
CA SER A 39 -2.86 2.21 18.75
C SER A 39 -2.15 1.03 18.11
N ASP A 40 -2.48 -0.20 18.53
CA ASP A 40 -1.87 -1.42 17.98
C ASP A 40 -2.18 -1.58 16.48
N VAL A 41 -3.41 -1.29 16.05
CA VAL A 41 -3.80 -1.33 14.63
C VAL A 41 -2.98 -0.32 13.83
N VAL A 42 -2.82 0.90 14.37
CA VAL A 42 -2.04 1.96 13.73
C VAL A 42 -0.56 1.57 13.65
N THR A 43 0.06 1.13 14.75
CA THR A 43 1.47 0.73 14.77
C THR A 43 1.75 -0.43 13.82
N VAL A 44 0.90 -1.46 13.81
CA VAL A 44 1.03 -2.60 12.88
C VAL A 44 0.92 -2.13 11.42
N ALA A 45 -0.05 -1.27 11.11
CA ALA A 45 -0.19 -0.68 9.77
C ALA A 45 1.09 0.05 9.33
N GLY A 46 1.68 0.85 10.23
CA GLY A 46 2.96 1.51 9.99
C GLY A 46 4.09 0.53 9.68
N TRP A 47 4.26 -0.51 10.51
CA TRP A 47 5.32 -1.50 10.33
C TRP A 47 5.16 -2.38 9.09
N ILE A 48 3.94 -2.58 8.58
CA ILE A 48 3.71 -3.24 7.28
C ILE A 48 4.15 -2.33 6.13
N GLY A 49 3.96 -1.02 6.25
CA GLY A 49 4.36 -0.06 5.22
C GLY A 49 5.85 -0.09 4.87
N LEU A 50 6.73 -0.24 5.88
CA LEU A 50 8.19 -0.24 5.67
C LEU A 50 8.69 -1.38 4.74
N PRO A 51 8.46 -2.68 5.04
CA PRO A 51 8.90 -3.76 4.16
C PRO A 51 8.24 -3.70 2.78
N SER A 52 6.98 -3.25 2.69
CA SER A 52 6.30 -3.03 1.40
C SER A 52 7.01 -1.96 0.56
N ALA A 53 7.32 -0.80 1.15
CA ALA A 53 8.05 0.26 0.48
C ALA A 53 9.44 -0.19 0.01
N LEU A 54 10.17 -0.95 0.85
CA LEU A 54 11.48 -1.49 0.49
C LEU A 54 11.40 -2.45 -0.70
N LEU A 55 10.40 -3.33 -0.72
CA LEU A 55 10.16 -4.25 -1.83
C LEU A 55 9.83 -3.50 -3.13
N MET A 56 8.95 -2.50 -3.05
CA MET A 56 8.57 -1.66 -4.20
C MET A 56 9.77 -0.91 -4.79
N LEU A 57 10.58 -0.27 -3.95
CA LEU A 57 11.81 0.41 -4.38
C LEU A 57 12.80 -0.58 -4.99
N PHE A 58 13.00 -1.74 -4.34
CA PHE A 58 13.88 -2.78 -4.87
C PHE A 58 13.48 -3.18 -6.29
N VAL A 59 12.19 -3.41 -6.56
CA VAL A 59 11.71 -3.76 -7.90
C VAL A 59 11.82 -2.57 -8.87
N ALA A 60 11.51 -1.35 -8.44
CA ALA A 60 11.56 -0.16 -9.28
C ALA A 60 12.99 0.15 -9.79
N TYR A 61 14.01 -0.08 -8.95
CA TYR A 61 15.41 0.17 -9.29
C TYR A 61 16.07 -0.93 -10.13
N GLN A 62 15.41 -2.07 -10.36
CA GLN A 62 15.94 -3.10 -11.26
C GLN A 62 16.04 -2.57 -12.69
N LYS A 63 17.12 -2.95 -13.41
CA LYS A 63 17.26 -2.62 -14.84
C LYS A 63 16.05 -3.13 -15.64
N ALA A 64 15.66 -4.39 -15.39
CA ALA A 64 14.41 -4.98 -15.84
C ALA A 64 13.60 -5.42 -14.60
N PRO A 65 12.43 -4.81 -14.31
CA PRO A 65 11.61 -5.19 -13.18
C PRO A 65 11.18 -6.66 -13.22
N SER A 66 11.24 -7.33 -12.06
CA SER A 66 10.78 -8.72 -11.91
C SER A 66 9.26 -8.81 -11.93
N LYS A 67 8.72 -9.56 -12.89
CA LYS A 67 7.27 -9.81 -13.01
C LYS A 67 6.68 -10.49 -11.77
N GLY A 68 7.40 -11.46 -11.20
CA GLY A 68 6.94 -12.18 -10.01
C GLY A 68 6.81 -11.26 -8.80
N LEU A 69 7.81 -10.41 -8.57
CA LEU A 69 7.79 -9.46 -7.45
C LEU A 69 6.77 -8.34 -7.67
N ALA A 70 6.62 -7.83 -8.90
CA ALA A 70 5.59 -6.84 -9.21
C ALA A 70 4.16 -7.39 -8.98
N ASN A 71 3.91 -8.66 -9.34
CA ASN A 71 2.64 -9.31 -9.02
C ASN A 71 2.45 -9.52 -7.51
N LEU A 72 3.52 -9.88 -6.78
CA LEU A 72 3.46 -10.02 -5.33
C LEU A 72 3.06 -8.70 -4.66
N ILE A 73 3.63 -7.58 -5.10
CA ILE A 73 3.29 -6.24 -4.60
C ILE A 73 1.82 -5.93 -4.88
N ALA A 74 1.35 -6.13 -6.11
CA ALA A 74 -0.05 -5.90 -6.46
C ALA A 74 -1.02 -6.73 -5.61
N VAL A 75 -0.70 -8.02 -5.36
CA VAL A 75 -1.49 -8.88 -4.48
C VAL A 75 -1.43 -8.41 -3.03
N GLY A 76 -0.26 -7.96 -2.56
CA GLY A 76 -0.09 -7.37 -1.23
C GLY A 76 -0.98 -6.13 -1.04
N ASN A 77 -1.02 -5.24 -2.04
CA ASN A 77 -1.89 -4.07 -2.03
C ASN A 77 -3.38 -4.44 -2.07
N LEU A 78 -3.78 -5.47 -2.81
CA LEU A 78 -5.15 -6.01 -2.72
C LEU A 78 -5.46 -6.56 -1.31
N GLY A 79 -4.49 -7.20 -0.66
CA GLY A 79 -4.59 -7.62 0.74
C GLY A 79 -4.78 -6.43 1.69
N TRP A 80 -4.07 -5.32 1.45
CA TRP A 80 -4.24 -4.07 2.20
C TRP A 80 -5.63 -3.46 2.03
N VAL A 81 -6.17 -3.46 0.81
CA VAL A 81 -7.55 -3.02 0.53
C VAL A 81 -8.56 -3.87 1.31
N ALA A 82 -8.41 -5.20 1.28
CA ALA A 82 -9.27 -6.10 2.05
C ALA A 82 -9.17 -5.84 3.56
N ALA A 83 -7.95 -5.64 4.08
CA ALA A 83 -7.71 -5.29 5.48
C ALA A 83 -8.35 -3.94 5.85
N SER A 84 -8.33 -2.97 4.95
CA SER A 84 -8.97 -1.66 5.15
C SER A 84 -10.48 -1.77 5.32
N PHE A 85 -11.14 -2.60 4.50
CA PHE A 85 -12.56 -2.91 4.68
C PHE A 85 -12.84 -3.68 5.98
N ALA A 86 -11.95 -4.59 6.37
CA ALA A 86 -12.06 -5.29 7.65
C ALA A 86 -11.93 -4.31 8.83
N VAL A 87 -11.01 -3.35 8.77
CA VAL A 87 -10.87 -2.29 9.79
C VAL A 87 -12.16 -1.48 9.90
N LEU A 88 -12.74 -1.05 8.78
CA LEU A 88 -14.01 -0.33 8.78
C LEU A 88 -15.17 -1.17 9.36
N ALA A 89 -15.23 -2.46 9.03
CA ALA A 89 -16.27 -3.35 9.53
C ALA A 89 -16.15 -3.63 11.04
N ILE A 90 -14.92 -3.79 11.55
CA ILE A 90 -14.65 -4.15 12.95
C ILE A 90 -14.68 -2.92 13.85
N PHE A 91 -14.07 -1.81 13.42
CA PHE A 91 -13.87 -0.63 14.25
C PHE A 91 -14.76 0.57 13.89
N GLY A 92 -15.55 0.49 12.81
CA GLY A 92 -16.34 1.62 12.32
C GLY A 92 -17.26 2.28 13.35
N GLY A 93 -17.76 1.52 14.34
CA GLY A 93 -18.61 2.06 15.41
C GLY A 93 -17.88 2.97 16.41
N GLN A 94 -16.55 2.91 16.50
CA GLN A 94 -15.73 3.73 17.41
C GLN A 94 -14.83 4.73 16.67
N MET A 95 -14.65 4.56 15.35
CA MET A 95 -13.84 5.45 14.53
C MET A 95 -14.44 6.85 14.46
N THR A 96 -13.58 7.85 14.30
CA THR A 96 -14.04 9.20 13.98
C THR A 96 -14.52 9.25 12.52
N TRP A 97 -15.37 10.22 12.17
CA TRP A 97 -15.75 10.45 10.77
C TRP A 97 -14.53 10.70 9.87
N LEU A 98 -13.52 11.41 10.39
CA LEU A 98 -12.25 11.60 9.72
C LEU A 98 -11.54 10.25 9.50
N GLY A 99 -11.49 9.39 10.51
CA GLY A 99 -10.90 8.06 10.42
C GLY A 99 -11.53 7.20 9.35
N ILE A 100 -12.86 7.17 9.31
CA ILE A 100 -13.62 6.44 8.28
C ILE A 100 -13.28 6.98 6.89
N ALA A 101 -13.31 8.30 6.70
CA ALA A 101 -12.98 8.93 5.44
C ALA A 101 -11.54 8.64 5.00
N VAL A 102 -10.56 8.76 5.91
CA VAL A 102 -9.16 8.47 5.64
C VAL A 102 -8.97 7.02 5.22
N VAL A 103 -9.51 6.05 5.98
CA VAL A 103 -9.37 4.62 5.67
C VAL A 103 -10.08 4.24 4.36
N ALA A 104 -11.25 4.81 4.08
CA ALA A 104 -11.97 4.55 2.84
C ALA A 104 -11.25 5.15 1.62
N VAL A 105 -10.83 6.42 1.69
CA VAL A 105 -10.14 7.10 0.58
C VAL A 105 -8.79 6.42 0.30
N GLN A 106 -8.00 6.11 1.33
CA GLN A 106 -6.72 5.42 1.11
C GLN A 106 -6.92 4.02 0.52
N ALA A 107 -8.00 3.30 0.88
CA ALA A 107 -8.28 2.00 0.29
C ALA A 107 -8.55 2.08 -1.21
N ILE A 108 -9.25 3.14 -1.66
CA ILE A 108 -9.48 3.39 -3.08
C ILE A 108 -8.17 3.72 -3.80
N VAL A 109 -7.33 4.58 -3.21
CA VAL A 109 -6.03 4.94 -3.78
C VAL A 109 -5.11 3.71 -3.91
N VAL A 110 -5.04 2.86 -2.88
CA VAL A 110 -4.25 1.63 -2.91
C VAL A 110 -4.82 0.64 -3.93
N LEU A 111 -6.14 0.57 -4.10
CA LEU A 111 -6.75 -0.26 -5.15
C LEU A 111 -6.34 0.20 -6.55
N ASP A 112 -6.35 1.52 -6.82
CA ASP A 112 -5.89 2.07 -8.10
C ASP A 112 -4.41 1.74 -8.35
N LEU A 113 -3.56 1.89 -7.33
CA LEU A 113 -2.14 1.51 -7.41
C LEU A 113 -1.97 0.01 -7.72
N ALA A 114 -2.68 -0.87 -6.99
CA ALA A 114 -2.65 -2.31 -7.21
C ALA A 114 -3.04 -2.68 -8.66
N ILE A 115 -4.06 -2.02 -9.22
CA ILE A 115 -4.49 -2.23 -10.61
C ILE A 115 -3.40 -1.79 -11.58
N PHE A 116 -2.76 -0.64 -11.34
CA PHE A 116 -1.67 -0.17 -12.20
C PHE A 116 -0.43 -1.06 -12.13
N GLU A 117 -0.08 -1.55 -10.95
CA GLU A 117 1.01 -2.51 -10.74
C GLU A 117 0.73 -3.83 -11.44
N ALA A 118 -0.48 -4.38 -11.30
CA ALA A 118 -0.89 -5.62 -11.96
C ALA A 118 -0.85 -5.47 -13.49
N LYS A 119 -1.33 -4.34 -14.03
CA LYS A 119 -1.24 -4.03 -15.47
C LYS A 119 0.20 -3.87 -15.93
N GLY A 120 1.03 -3.18 -15.16
CA GLY A 120 2.46 -3.02 -15.44
C GLY A 120 3.20 -4.35 -15.42
N ALA A 121 2.91 -5.20 -14.44
CA ALA A 121 3.48 -6.54 -14.31
C ALA A 121 3.04 -7.46 -15.46
N ALA A 122 1.78 -7.38 -15.87
CA ALA A 122 1.26 -8.16 -17.00
C ALA A 122 2.01 -7.85 -18.31
N ALA A 123 2.40 -6.58 -18.52
CA ALA A 123 3.16 -6.12 -19.68
C ALA A 123 4.65 -6.52 -19.69
N LEU A 124 5.19 -6.99 -18.55
CA LEU A 124 6.55 -7.50 -18.51
C LEU A 124 6.67 -8.86 -19.22
N PRO A 125 7.78 -9.12 -19.93
CA PRO A 125 8.04 -10.43 -20.50
C PRO A 125 8.03 -11.50 -19.40
N ARG A 126 7.47 -12.67 -19.70
CA ARG A 126 7.66 -13.83 -18.81
C ARG A 126 9.15 -14.17 -18.83
N LEU A 127 9.73 -14.51 -17.67
CA LEU A 127 11.05 -15.14 -17.65
C LEU A 127 11.01 -16.32 -18.62
N ALA A 128 11.87 -16.30 -19.63
CA ALA A 128 12.11 -17.49 -20.42
C ALA A 128 12.62 -18.54 -19.44
N THR A 129 11.84 -19.58 -19.18
CA THR A 129 12.33 -20.79 -18.51
C THR A 129 13.49 -21.30 -19.35
N ALA A 130 14.71 -21.12 -18.81
CA ALA A 130 15.91 -21.77 -19.30
C ALA A 130 15.90 -23.26 -18.96
#